data_AF-A0A4U5LQL8-F1
#
_entry.id   AF-A0A4U5LQL8-F1
#
_cell.length_a   1.000
_cell.length_b   1.000
_cell.length_c   1.000
_cell.angle_alpha   90.00
_cell.angle_beta   90.00
_cell.angle_gamma   90.00
#
_symmetry.space_group_name_H-M   'P 1'
#
loop_
_entity.id
_entity.type
_entity.pdbx_description
1 polymer ?
#
loop_
_entity_poly.entity_id
_entity_poly.type
_entity_poly.pdbx_seq_one_letter_code
_entity_poly.pdbx_strand_id
1 'polypeptide(L)'
;MAPSDSRKAYDCVERLKMWLFLYDEIVKGNEDALNPKGYNIWKQYRAENPGCGRTYQSLQGHYTRQMHDGLHLSDLTLAQKLEIYKRSGRSMKNNEVAYIERTYNCMLQLNAFHIPRTEAIMLTRDGEPIIEESDPEDEEPPQRHEPSTSSSDLDDEPLAAIKREEPETFSTSPKAPRKRQAPVSPPEATGSGSGEKEEWLGKTRTNQQPGPLEIGGAVVRERSKEQQEAAQNRAKRVRMIDVAVQATVETVDVNV
;
A
#
# COMPACT_ATOMS: atom_id res chain seq x y z
N MET A 1 34.42 24.07 7.05
CA MET A 1 33.84 22.97 6.25
C MET A 1 32.53 22.59 6.91
N ALA A 2 31.39 22.84 6.25
CA ALA A 2 30.10 22.39 6.78
C ALA A 2 30.10 20.86 6.79
N PRO A 3 29.62 20.19 7.85
CA PRO A 3 29.53 18.74 7.87
C PRO A 3 28.72 18.29 6.66
N SER A 4 29.27 17.36 5.89
CA SER A 4 28.56 16.73 4.77
C SER A 4 27.27 16.15 5.31
N ASP A 5 26.16 16.73 4.86
CA ASP A 5 24.79 16.46 5.28
C ASP A 5 24.46 15.00 4.92
N SER A 6 24.87 14.08 5.80
CA SER A 6 24.70 12.65 5.59
C SER A 6 23.20 12.39 5.64
N ARG A 7 22.61 12.11 4.48
CA ARG A 7 21.17 11.85 4.36
C ARG A 7 20.79 10.73 5.32
N LYS A 8 20.07 11.08 6.39
CA LYS A 8 19.55 10.11 7.37
C LYS A 8 18.78 9.01 6.64
N ALA A 9 19.00 7.74 6.96
CA ALA A 9 18.19 6.65 6.42
C ALA A 9 16.72 6.79 6.86
N TYR A 10 15.79 6.22 6.10
CA TYR A 10 14.37 6.19 6.48
C TYR A 10 14.16 5.12 7.56
N ASP A 11 13.62 5.53 8.71
CA ASP A 11 13.28 4.58 9.77
C ASP A 11 11.93 3.87 9.51
N CYS A 12 11.64 2.84 10.31
CA CYS A 12 10.39 2.08 10.14
C CYS A 12 9.15 2.91 10.47
N VAL A 13 9.26 3.89 11.38
CA VAL A 13 8.16 4.76 11.81
C VAL A 13 7.81 5.75 10.70
N GLU A 14 8.81 6.35 10.04
CA GLU A 14 8.65 7.21 8.86
C GLU A 14 7.93 6.45 7.74
N ARG A 15 8.37 5.21 7.46
CA ARG A 15 7.71 4.37 6.44
C ARG A 15 6.26 4.04 6.80
N LEU A 16 5.98 3.72 8.06
CA LEU A 16 4.61 3.46 8.51
C LEU A 16 3.73 4.72 8.36
N LYS A 17 4.21 5.89 8.76
CA LYS A 17 3.49 7.16 8.60
C LYS A 17 3.20 7.46 7.12
N MET A 18 4.15 7.21 6.23
CA MET A 18 3.94 7.36 4.79
C MET A 18 2.86 6.40 4.27
N TRP A 19 2.82 5.16 4.75
CA TRP A 19 1.78 4.20 4.37
C TRP A 19 0.40 4.58 4.89
N LEU A 20 0.30 4.99 6.15
CA LEU A 20 -0.96 5.42 6.75
C LEU A 20 -1.53 6.64 6.03
N PHE A 21 -0.67 7.62 5.72
CA PHE A 21 -1.09 8.76 4.91
C PHE A 21 -1.64 8.35 3.55
N LEU A 22 -0.98 7.44 2.83
CA LEU A 22 -1.49 6.94 1.56
C LEU A 22 -2.84 6.24 1.71
N TYR A 23 -3.01 5.43 2.76
CA TYR A 23 -4.29 4.79 3.05
C TYR A 23 -5.39 5.82 3.28
N ASP A 24 -5.15 6.81 4.14
CA ASP A 24 -6.14 7.86 4.46
C ASP A 24 -6.56 8.63 3.21
N GLU A 25 -5.60 9.00 2.36
CA GLU A 25 -5.87 9.73 1.12
C GLU A 25 -6.62 8.87 0.08
N ILE A 26 -6.33 7.57 0.02
CA ILE A 26 -7.08 6.61 -0.82
C ILE A 26 -8.54 6.50 -0.34
N VAL A 27 -8.76 6.41 0.98
CA VAL A 27 -10.10 6.34 1.57
C VAL A 27 -10.89 7.63 1.32
N LYS A 28 -10.22 8.78 1.37
CA LYS A 28 -10.81 10.09 1.00
C LYS A 28 -11.12 10.22 -0.49
N GLY A 29 -10.66 9.30 -1.33
CA GLY A 29 -10.87 9.34 -2.78
C GLY A 29 -9.92 10.28 -3.53
N ASN A 30 -8.76 10.60 -2.96
CA ASN A 30 -7.75 11.41 -3.64
C ASN A 30 -7.11 10.61 -4.79
N GLU A 31 -7.30 11.09 -6.01
CA GLU A 31 -6.78 10.42 -7.22
C GLU A 31 -5.25 10.35 -7.26
N ASP A 32 -4.55 11.34 -6.72
CA ASP A 32 -3.09 11.35 -6.66
C ASP A 32 -2.55 10.23 -5.75
N ALA A 33 -3.35 9.76 -4.79
CA ALA A 33 -3.00 8.67 -3.88
C ALA A 33 -3.15 7.28 -4.53
N LEU A 34 -3.97 7.15 -5.59
CA LEU A 34 -4.09 5.91 -6.36
C LEU A 34 -2.81 5.59 -7.14
N ASN A 35 -2.08 6.64 -7.55
CA ASN A 35 -0.77 6.50 -8.19
C ASN A 35 0.29 7.36 -7.48
N PRO A 36 0.78 6.91 -6.32
CA PRO A 36 1.69 7.68 -5.47
C PRO A 36 3.13 7.77 -6.01
N LYS A 37 3.34 7.44 -7.29
CA LYS A 37 4.58 7.74 -8.01
C LYS A 37 4.67 9.22 -8.40
N GLY A 38 3.54 9.95 -8.42
CA GLY A 38 3.49 11.38 -8.68
C GLY A 38 4.05 12.24 -7.54
N TYR A 39 4.38 13.51 -7.82
CA TYR A 39 4.92 14.44 -6.81
C TYR A 39 3.84 15.08 -5.92
N ASN A 40 2.59 15.16 -6.38
CA ASN A 40 1.53 15.93 -5.71
C ASN A 40 1.22 15.37 -4.32
N ILE A 41 1.02 14.06 -4.22
CA ILE A 41 0.72 13.39 -2.95
C ILE A 41 1.82 13.60 -1.90
N TRP A 42 3.09 13.64 -2.32
CA TRP A 42 4.21 13.86 -1.39
C TRP A 42 4.42 15.33 -1.02
N LYS A 43 3.98 16.27 -1.87
CA LYS A 43 3.89 17.69 -1.49
C LYS A 43 2.81 17.87 -0.42
N GLN A 44 1.66 17.23 -0.60
CA GLN A 44 0.58 17.23 0.36
C GLN A 44 1.00 16.60 1.70
N TYR A 45 1.64 15.41 1.66
CA TYR A 45 2.20 14.77 2.85
C TYR A 45 3.07 15.72 3.68
N ARG A 46 3.96 16.47 3.01
CA ARG A 46 4.85 17.42 3.67
C ARG A 46 4.10 18.64 4.23
N ALA A 47 3.05 19.08 3.56
CA ALA A 47 2.20 20.18 4.06
C ALA A 47 1.45 19.76 5.34
N GLU A 48 0.93 18.53 5.38
CA GLU A 48 0.23 17.98 6.55
C GLU A 48 1.18 17.54 7.67
N ASN A 49 2.44 17.23 7.33
CA ASN A 49 3.46 16.79 8.28
C ASN A 49 4.66 17.75 8.26
N PRO A 50 4.54 18.99 8.79
CA PRO A 50 5.61 19.99 8.76
C PRO A 50 6.88 19.55 9.52
N GLY A 51 6.75 18.62 10.48
CA GLY A 51 7.89 18.01 11.17
C GLY A 51 8.68 16.98 10.34
N CYS A 52 8.22 16.66 9.13
CA CYS A 52 8.95 15.78 8.23
C CYS A 52 10.17 16.52 7.67
N GLY A 53 11.35 16.24 8.22
CA GLY A 53 12.64 16.78 7.75
C GLY A 53 13.06 16.28 6.36
N ARG A 54 12.14 15.73 5.56
CA ARG A 54 12.38 15.18 4.22
C ARG A 54 11.79 16.10 3.16
N THR A 55 12.48 16.19 2.02
CA THR A 55 11.91 16.85 0.85
C THR A 55 10.91 15.91 0.16
N TYR A 56 9.89 16.47 -0.50
CA TYR A 56 8.90 15.66 -1.25
C TYR A 56 9.54 14.78 -2.34
N GLN A 57 10.65 15.24 -2.95
CA GLN A 57 11.45 14.45 -3.90
C GLN A 57 12.11 13.24 -3.22
N SER A 58 12.61 13.41 -2.00
CA SER A 58 13.20 12.32 -1.23
C SER A 58 12.14 11.29 -0.85
N LEU A 59 10.96 11.73 -0.42
CA LEU A 59 9.83 10.87 -0.07
C LEU A 59 9.37 10.03 -1.26
N GLN A 60 9.11 10.68 -2.41
CA GLN A 60 8.74 10.01 -3.65
C GLN A 60 9.81 9.00 -4.09
N GLY A 61 11.08 9.41 -4.04
CA GLY A 61 12.21 8.56 -4.42
C GLY A 61 12.40 7.36 -3.50
N HIS A 62 12.13 7.52 -2.20
CA HIS A 62 12.14 6.42 -1.22
C HIS A 62 10.97 5.48 -1.44
N TYR A 63 9.76 6.04 -1.62
CA TYR A 63 8.57 5.25 -1.88
C TYR A 63 8.76 4.36 -3.11
N THR A 64 9.16 4.94 -4.24
CA THR A 64 9.28 4.21 -5.51
C THR A 64 10.33 3.09 -5.44
N ARG A 65 11.45 3.31 -4.73
CA ARG A 65 12.57 2.38 -4.69
C ARG A 65 12.47 1.31 -3.61
N GLN A 66 11.84 1.62 -2.48
CA GLN A 66 11.90 0.76 -1.29
C GLN A 66 10.54 0.38 -0.72
N MET A 67 9.53 1.25 -0.83
CA MET A 67 8.22 0.95 -0.25
C MET A 67 7.28 0.31 -1.25
N HIS A 68 7.25 0.79 -2.50
CA HIS A 68 6.26 0.41 -3.50
C HIS A 68 6.08 -1.10 -3.57
N ASP A 69 7.15 -1.87 -3.77
CA ASP A 69 7.08 -3.33 -3.88
C ASP A 69 6.92 -4.06 -2.53
N GLY A 70 7.11 -3.36 -1.41
CA GLY A 70 7.12 -3.89 -0.05
C GLY A 70 5.82 -3.70 0.74
N LEU A 71 4.68 -3.45 0.09
CA LEU A 71 3.40 -3.25 0.78
C LEU A 71 3.01 -4.45 1.67
N HIS A 72 3.23 -5.68 1.20
CA HIS A 72 2.99 -6.90 2.00
C HIS A 72 3.85 -6.96 3.27
N LEU A 73 5.03 -6.31 3.30
CA LEU A 73 5.94 -6.26 4.45
C LEU A 73 5.70 -5.07 5.40
N SER A 74 4.78 -4.16 5.07
CA SER A 74 4.49 -3.01 5.94
C SER A 74 3.87 -3.45 7.28
N ASP A 75 3.95 -2.60 8.29
CA ASP A 75 3.29 -2.83 9.59
C ASP A 75 1.80 -2.46 9.58
N LEU A 76 1.18 -2.33 8.40
CA LEU A 76 -0.26 -2.09 8.27
C LEU A 76 -1.10 -3.31 8.67
N THR A 77 -2.36 -3.07 9.04
CA THR A 77 -3.34 -4.15 9.22
C THR A 77 -3.66 -4.84 7.88
N LEU A 78 -4.22 -6.06 7.94
CA LEU A 78 -4.63 -6.79 6.74
C LEU A 78 -5.62 -5.96 5.91
N ALA A 79 -6.67 -5.44 6.54
CA ALA A 79 -7.70 -4.64 5.88
C ALA A 79 -7.10 -3.43 5.14
N GLN A 80 -6.19 -2.69 5.77
CA GLN A 80 -5.50 -1.55 5.15
C GLN A 80 -4.67 -1.97 3.93
N LYS A 81 -3.92 -3.08 4.02
CA LYS A 81 -3.13 -3.60 2.90
C LYS A 81 -4.03 -3.95 1.71
N LEU A 82 -5.11 -4.70 1.96
CA LEU A 82 -6.05 -5.13 0.92
C LEU A 82 -6.74 -3.94 0.26
N GLU A 83 -7.15 -2.94 1.04
CA GLU A 83 -7.78 -1.74 0.49
C GLU A 83 -6.82 -0.95 -0.41
N ILE A 84 -5.54 -0.82 -0.02
CA ILE A 84 -4.52 -0.19 -0.88
C ILE A 84 -4.35 -0.99 -2.19
N TYR A 85 -4.17 -2.32 -2.13
CA TYR A 85 -4.02 -3.14 -3.33
C TYR A 85 -5.23 -3.02 -4.28
N LYS A 86 -6.43 -3.07 -3.72
CA LYS A 86 -7.70 -2.97 -4.45
C LYS A 86 -7.82 -1.62 -5.14
N ARG A 87 -7.66 -0.52 -4.40
CA ARG A 87 -7.85 0.84 -4.90
C ARG A 87 -6.76 1.28 -5.87
N SER A 88 -5.51 0.89 -5.63
CA SER A 88 -4.42 1.17 -6.57
C SER A 88 -4.47 0.29 -7.84
N GLY A 89 -5.42 -0.66 -7.93
CA GLY A 89 -5.50 -1.62 -9.03
C GLY A 89 -4.25 -2.48 -9.18
N ARG A 90 -3.51 -2.69 -8.08
CA ARG A 90 -2.22 -3.38 -8.14
C ARG A 90 -2.42 -4.88 -8.00
N SER A 91 -1.94 -5.59 -9.00
CA SER A 91 -1.85 -7.06 -8.98
C SER A 91 -0.86 -7.52 -7.92
N MET A 92 -1.27 -8.47 -7.08
CA MET A 92 -0.42 -9.12 -6.09
C MET A 92 0.42 -10.22 -6.73
N LYS A 93 1.71 -10.25 -6.42
CA LYS A 93 2.58 -11.37 -6.84
C LYS A 93 2.35 -12.58 -5.93
N ASN A 94 2.57 -13.79 -6.44
CA ASN A 94 2.35 -15.04 -5.68
C ASN A 94 3.10 -15.09 -4.34
N ASN A 95 4.31 -14.52 -4.28
CA ASN A 95 5.08 -14.43 -3.04
C ASN A 95 4.44 -13.47 -2.02
N GLU A 96 3.78 -12.40 -2.48
CA GLU A 96 3.06 -11.47 -1.61
C GLU A 96 1.79 -12.11 -1.06
N VAL A 97 1.05 -12.83 -1.92
CA VAL A 97 -0.15 -13.60 -1.52
C VAL A 97 0.22 -14.62 -0.44
N ALA A 98 1.19 -15.49 -0.71
CA ALA A 98 1.62 -16.51 0.24
C ALA A 98 2.17 -15.91 1.55
N TYR A 99 2.79 -14.74 1.49
CA TYR A 99 3.25 -14.03 2.69
C TYR A 99 2.07 -13.54 3.53
N ILE A 100 1.08 -12.89 2.91
CA ILE A 100 -0.08 -12.35 3.63
C ILE A 100 -0.93 -13.49 4.20
N GLU A 101 -1.25 -14.51 3.40
CA GLU A 101 -2.04 -15.68 3.84
C GLU A 101 -1.42 -16.36 5.05
N ARG A 102 -0.10 -16.60 5.01
CA ARG A 102 0.63 -17.18 6.15
C ARG A 102 0.68 -16.25 7.36
N THR A 103 0.87 -14.94 7.15
CA THR A 103 1.04 -13.98 8.24
C THR A 103 -0.24 -13.75 9.01
N TYR A 104 -1.38 -13.74 8.32
CA TYR A 104 -2.69 -13.47 8.90
C TYR A 104 -3.57 -14.71 9.07
N ASN A 105 -3.05 -15.90 8.74
CA ASN A 105 -3.78 -17.17 8.75
C ASN A 105 -5.13 -17.07 8.02
N CYS A 106 -5.08 -16.58 6.78
CA CYS A 106 -6.26 -16.35 5.95
C CYS A 106 -6.02 -16.88 4.52
N MET A 107 -7.09 -17.02 3.75
CA MET A 107 -7.05 -17.27 2.31
C MET A 107 -7.55 -16.03 1.57
N LEU A 108 -6.74 -15.50 0.66
CA LEU A 108 -7.08 -14.30 -0.09
C LEU A 108 -7.93 -14.66 -1.31
N GLN A 109 -9.10 -14.03 -1.44
CA GLN A 109 -9.87 -14.12 -2.67
C GLN A 109 -9.34 -13.10 -3.68
N LEU A 110 -8.75 -13.59 -4.77
CA LEU A 110 -8.24 -12.76 -5.85
C LEU A 110 -9.17 -12.82 -7.07
N ASN A 111 -9.26 -11.73 -7.83
CA ASN A 111 -9.94 -11.72 -9.12
C ASN A 111 -9.01 -12.24 -10.25
N ALA A 112 -9.51 -12.26 -11.49
CA ALA A 112 -8.74 -12.70 -12.67
C ALA A 112 -7.42 -11.92 -12.89
N PHE A 113 -7.32 -10.69 -12.37
CA PHE A 113 -6.13 -9.84 -12.47
C PHE A 113 -5.21 -9.96 -11.24
N HIS A 114 -5.46 -10.93 -10.36
CA HIS A 114 -4.76 -11.10 -9.08
C HIS A 114 -4.84 -9.87 -8.16
N ILE A 115 -5.95 -9.12 -8.25
CA ILE A 115 -6.25 -8.03 -7.33
C ILE A 115 -7.14 -8.60 -6.23
N PRO A 116 -6.83 -8.35 -4.94
CA PRO A 116 -7.61 -8.89 -3.84
C PRO A 116 -9.01 -8.27 -3.78
N ARG A 117 -9.98 -9.07 -3.35
CA ARG A 117 -11.27 -8.60 -2.86
C ARG A 117 -11.10 -7.95 -1.49
N THR A 118 -12.11 -7.21 -1.05
CA THR A 118 -12.09 -6.53 0.26
C THR A 118 -12.07 -7.53 1.42
N GLU A 119 -12.65 -8.70 1.22
CA GLU A 119 -12.78 -9.73 2.25
C GLU A 119 -11.75 -10.84 2.04
N ALA A 120 -11.15 -11.27 3.16
CA ALA A 120 -10.31 -12.45 3.23
C ALA A 120 -11.05 -13.52 4.05
N ILE A 121 -10.95 -14.78 3.65
CA ILE A 121 -11.53 -15.87 4.42
C ILE A 121 -10.55 -16.22 5.53
N MET A 122 -10.95 -16.02 6.78
CA MET A 122 -10.14 -16.42 7.93
C MET A 122 -10.11 -17.95 8.04
N LEU A 123 -8.96 -18.51 8.38
CA LEU A 123 -8.80 -19.95 8.54
C LEU A 123 -8.74 -20.32 10.03
N THR A 124 -9.28 -21.48 10.36
CA THR A 124 -9.10 -22.13 11.66
C THR A 124 -7.63 -22.54 11.84
N ARG A 125 -7.30 -23.04 13.04
CA ARG A 125 -5.96 -23.58 13.32
C ARG A 125 -5.61 -24.78 12.43
N ASP A 126 -6.62 -25.54 12.01
CA ASP A 126 -6.49 -26.71 11.15
C ASP A 126 -6.47 -26.34 9.65
N GLY A 127 -6.58 -25.04 9.33
CA GLY A 127 -6.54 -24.53 7.97
C GLY A 127 -7.89 -24.57 7.24
N GLU A 128 -8.97 -24.85 7.95
CA GLU A 128 -10.32 -24.86 7.38
C GLU A 128 -10.91 -23.45 7.37
N PRO A 129 -11.69 -23.07 6.35
CA PRO A 129 -12.32 -21.76 6.30
C PRO A 129 -13.32 -21.60 7.45
N ILE A 130 -13.23 -20.49 8.18
CA ILE A 130 -14.25 -20.08 9.14
C ILE A 130 -15.44 -19.58 8.32
N ILE A 131 -16.43 -20.44 8.14
CA ILE A 131 -17.73 -20.03 7.63
C ILE A 131 -18.44 -19.42 8.84
N GLU A 132 -18.54 -18.09 8.89
CA GLU A 132 -19.51 -17.45 9.77
C GLU A 132 -20.88 -17.85 9.23
N GLU A 133 -21.39 -19.00 9.69
CA GLU A 133 -22.79 -19.36 9.56
C GLU A 133 -23.56 -18.24 10.26
N SER A 134 -24.03 -17.29 9.45
CA SER A 134 -24.97 -16.28 9.90
C SER A 134 -26.24 -17.03 10.25
N ASP A 135 -26.36 -17.37 11.53
CA ASP A 135 -27.46 -18.17 12.06
C ASP A 135 -28.78 -17.51 11.65
N PRO A 136 -29.55 -18.08 10.72
CA PRO A 136 -30.71 -17.42 10.15
C PRO A 136 -31.94 -17.44 11.08
N GLU A 137 -31.79 -17.79 12.36
CA GLU A 137 -32.91 -18.16 13.22
C GLU A 137 -33.40 -17.10 14.22
N ASP A 138 -32.86 -15.87 14.23
CA ASP A 138 -33.30 -14.80 15.15
C ASP A 138 -33.72 -13.48 14.46
N GLU A 139 -34.15 -13.51 13.19
CA GLU A 139 -35.04 -12.44 12.70
C GLU A 139 -36.44 -12.66 13.30
N GLU A 140 -36.67 -12.08 14.49
CA GLU A 140 -38.02 -11.88 15.00
C GLU A 140 -38.87 -11.27 13.88
N PRO A 141 -40.04 -11.85 13.54
CA PRO A 141 -40.89 -11.33 12.49
C PRO A 141 -41.23 -9.87 12.83
N PRO A 142 -41.15 -8.93 11.85
CA PRO A 142 -41.40 -7.52 12.09
C PRO A 142 -42.76 -7.36 12.74
N GLN A 143 -42.77 -7.01 14.03
CA GLN A 143 -44.00 -6.68 14.72
C GLN A 143 -44.64 -5.52 13.96
N ARG A 144 -45.81 -5.81 13.39
CA ARG A 144 -46.67 -4.82 12.75
C ARG A 144 -47.03 -3.77 13.80
N HIS A 145 -46.27 -2.67 13.84
CA HIS A 145 -46.72 -1.46 14.49
C HIS A 145 -47.86 -0.88 13.66
N GLU A 146 -49.06 -1.05 14.19
CA GLU A 146 -50.28 -0.41 13.74
C GLU A 146 -50.08 1.11 13.58
N PRO A 147 -50.62 1.73 12.51
CA PRO A 147 -50.54 3.16 12.29
C PRO A 147 -51.46 3.90 13.25
N SER A 148 -50.92 4.39 14.37
CA SER A 148 -51.59 5.42 15.15
C SER A 148 -51.33 6.77 14.53
N THR A 149 -52.35 7.23 13.82
CA THR A 149 -52.63 8.61 13.45
C THR A 149 -52.39 9.57 14.61
N SER A 150 -51.55 10.59 14.44
CA SER A 150 -51.80 11.88 15.07
C SER A 150 -51.25 13.01 14.20
N SER A 151 -52.19 13.62 13.51
CA SER A 151 -52.12 14.88 12.78
C SER A 151 -51.89 16.04 13.76
N SER A 152 -50.84 16.83 13.55
CA SER A 152 -50.74 18.25 13.95
C SER A 152 -49.58 18.83 13.15
N ASP A 153 -49.86 19.58 12.08
CA ASP A 153 -50.15 21.02 12.09
C ASP A 153 -48.89 21.89 12.19
N LEU A 154 -48.65 22.58 11.07
CA LEU A 154 -48.21 23.97 10.90
C LEU A 154 -46.72 24.34 10.91
N ASP A 155 -46.50 25.37 10.08
CA ASP A 155 -45.38 26.31 9.98
C ASP A 155 -44.27 25.89 8.98
N ASP A 156 -44.37 26.20 7.68
CA ASP A 156 -44.33 27.52 7.04
C ASP A 156 -42.94 28.18 7.23
N GLU A 157 -42.02 27.91 6.31
CA GLU A 157 -40.79 28.71 6.17
C GLU A 157 -40.48 28.99 4.68
N PRO A 158 -40.23 30.27 4.30
CA PRO A 158 -40.26 30.70 2.91
C PRO A 158 -38.94 30.45 2.16
N LEU A 159 -39.14 30.20 0.87
CA LEU A 159 -38.13 30.10 -0.19
C LEU A 159 -37.19 31.32 -0.21
N ALA A 160 -35.96 31.15 0.30
CA ALA A 160 -34.88 32.09 0.05
C ALA A 160 -34.36 31.92 -1.39
N ALA A 161 -34.68 32.92 -2.21
CA ALA A 161 -34.17 33.10 -3.56
C ALA A 161 -32.63 33.16 -3.58
N ILE A 162 -32.00 32.10 -4.07
CA ILE A 162 -30.57 32.10 -4.38
C ILE A 162 -30.40 32.89 -5.68
N LYS A 163 -29.96 34.15 -5.53
CA LYS A 163 -29.47 35.01 -6.61
C LYS A 163 -28.36 34.27 -7.36
N ARG A 164 -28.62 34.00 -8.65
CA ARG A 164 -27.58 33.80 -9.66
C ARG A 164 -26.77 35.08 -9.79
N GLU A 165 -25.56 35.06 -9.27
CA GLU A 165 -24.49 35.95 -9.73
C GLU A 165 -23.63 35.13 -10.70
N GLU A 166 -23.92 35.29 -12.00
CA GLU A 166 -22.83 35.30 -12.98
C GLU A 166 -22.01 36.55 -12.68
N PRO A 167 -20.67 36.49 -12.71
CA PRO A 167 -20.07 37.09 -13.89
C PRO A 167 -18.68 36.54 -14.30
N GLU A 168 -18.34 36.90 -15.53
CA GLU A 168 -16.99 37.10 -16.09
C GLU A 168 -16.30 35.91 -16.76
N THR A 169 -16.67 35.78 -18.02
CA THR A 169 -15.79 35.41 -19.14
C THR A 169 -14.38 36.00 -19.00
N PHE A 170 -13.42 35.22 -18.51
CA PHE A 170 -12.00 35.49 -18.76
C PHE A 170 -11.65 35.10 -20.19
N SER A 171 -11.80 36.10 -21.06
CA SER A 171 -11.18 36.17 -22.37
C SER A 171 -9.68 36.43 -22.24
N THR A 172 -8.94 36.03 -23.27
CA THR A 172 -7.55 36.40 -23.63
C THR A 172 -6.38 35.66 -22.95
N SER A 173 -5.84 34.66 -23.64
CA SER A 173 -4.60 34.87 -24.43
C SER A 173 -4.04 33.56 -24.99
N PRO A 174 -3.98 33.38 -26.32
CA PRO A 174 -3.24 32.29 -26.94
C PRO A 174 -1.73 32.55 -26.78
N LYS A 175 -1.08 31.72 -25.97
CA LYS A 175 0.37 31.72 -25.82
C LYS A 175 1.01 31.25 -27.12
N ALA A 176 1.81 32.13 -27.71
CA ALA A 176 2.50 31.95 -28.99
C ALA A 176 3.28 30.62 -29.09
N PRO A 177 3.38 30.03 -30.29
CA PRO A 177 4.15 28.83 -30.53
C PRO A 177 5.65 29.10 -30.34
N ARG A 178 6.25 28.40 -29.37
CA ARG A 178 7.71 28.38 -29.21
C ARG A 178 8.34 27.75 -30.46
N LYS A 179 9.05 28.61 -31.18
CA LYS A 179 9.95 28.34 -32.30
C LYS A 179 10.77 27.06 -32.03
N ARG A 180 10.62 26.08 -32.93
CA ARG A 180 11.51 24.93 -33.10
C ARG A 180 12.96 25.42 -33.15
N GLN A 181 13.78 24.99 -32.21
CA GLN A 181 15.23 24.96 -32.42
C GLN A 181 15.56 23.66 -33.17
N ALA A 182 16.29 23.83 -34.26
CA ALA A 182 16.76 22.80 -35.15
C ALA A 182 17.76 21.85 -34.45
N PRO A 183 17.94 20.63 -34.97
CA PRO A 183 18.88 19.65 -34.45
C PRO A 183 20.32 20.13 -34.57
N VAL A 184 21.07 20.04 -33.47
CA VAL A 184 22.53 20.15 -33.48
C VAL A 184 23.07 18.85 -34.07
N SER A 185 23.72 18.95 -35.22
CA SER A 185 24.44 17.87 -35.89
C SER A 185 25.54 17.30 -34.98
N PRO A 186 25.75 15.97 -34.97
CA PRO A 186 26.93 15.38 -34.37
C PRO A 186 28.17 15.62 -35.26
N PRO A 187 29.36 15.82 -34.67
CA PRO A 187 30.60 15.84 -35.43
C PRO A 187 30.95 14.43 -35.91
N GLU A 188 31.18 14.33 -37.22
CA GLU A 188 31.86 13.22 -37.87
C GLU A 188 33.29 13.13 -37.32
N ALA A 189 33.65 11.96 -36.80
CA ALA A 189 35.04 11.53 -36.71
C ALA A 189 35.12 10.13 -37.31
N THR A 190 35.57 10.12 -38.56
CA THR A 190 36.18 9.02 -39.29
C THR A 190 37.37 8.46 -38.50
N GLY A 191 37.54 7.14 -38.48
CA GLY A 191 38.72 6.52 -37.88
C GLY A 191 38.68 5.01 -37.80
N SER A 192 38.95 4.37 -38.93
CA SER A 192 39.15 2.94 -39.15
C SER A 192 40.00 2.22 -38.07
N GLY A 193 39.55 1.03 -37.69
CA GLY A 193 40.33 0.07 -36.92
C GLY A 193 39.88 -1.35 -37.25
N SER A 194 40.49 -1.93 -38.28
CA SER A 194 40.42 -3.33 -38.66
C SER A 194 40.73 -4.25 -37.47
N GLY A 195 39.96 -5.31 -37.27
CA GLY A 195 40.26 -6.29 -36.22
C GLY A 195 39.23 -7.42 -36.11
N GLU A 196 39.53 -8.49 -36.83
CA GLU A 196 39.29 -9.87 -36.44
C GLU A 196 37.85 -10.40 -36.34
N LYS A 197 37.54 -11.23 -37.34
CA LYS A 197 36.54 -12.29 -37.31
C LYS A 197 36.94 -13.31 -36.23
N GLU A 198 36.18 -13.44 -35.16
CA GLU A 198 36.16 -14.67 -34.36
C GLU A 198 34.85 -15.42 -34.59
N GLU A 199 35.01 -16.45 -35.41
CA GLU A 199 34.16 -17.59 -35.64
C GLU A 199 34.01 -18.40 -34.34
N TRP A 200 32.97 -18.14 -33.54
CA TRP A 200 32.56 -19.05 -32.48
C TRP A 200 31.57 -20.08 -33.02
N LEU A 201 32.18 -21.16 -33.52
CA LEU A 201 31.59 -22.45 -33.80
C LEU A 201 30.65 -22.91 -32.66
N GLY A 202 29.51 -23.47 -33.09
CA GLY A 202 28.52 -24.09 -32.23
C GLY A 202 29.13 -25.14 -31.31
N LYS A 203 28.76 -25.04 -30.03
CA LYS A 203 28.86 -26.15 -29.08
C LYS A 203 27.44 -26.52 -28.66
N THR A 204 26.98 -27.61 -29.26
CA THR A 204 25.85 -28.41 -28.82
C THR A 204 26.00 -28.72 -27.34
N ARG A 205 25.11 -28.17 -26.52
CA ARG A 205 25.08 -28.45 -25.08
C ARG A 205 24.44 -29.81 -24.88
N THR A 206 25.29 -30.77 -24.53
CA THR A 206 24.97 -32.15 -24.22
C THR A 206 23.97 -32.21 -23.07
N ASN A 207 22.88 -32.93 -23.33
CA ASN A 207 21.84 -33.31 -22.41
C ASN A 207 22.44 -34.24 -21.33
N GLN A 208 22.70 -33.72 -20.13
CA GLN A 208 22.98 -34.54 -18.96
C GLN A 208 21.73 -34.63 -18.10
N GLN A 209 21.17 -35.83 -18.01
CA GLN A 209 20.18 -36.20 -17.02
C GLN A 209 20.76 -36.00 -15.61
N PRO A 210 20.03 -35.34 -14.69
CA PRO A 210 20.35 -35.43 -13.28
C PRO A 210 19.93 -36.80 -12.76
N GLY A 211 20.90 -37.57 -12.26
CA GLY A 211 20.68 -38.79 -11.49
C GLY A 211 19.98 -38.50 -10.14
N PRO A 212 19.44 -39.54 -9.50
CA PRO A 212 18.69 -39.41 -8.25
C PRO A 212 19.65 -39.10 -7.09
N LEU A 213 19.44 -37.94 -6.45
CA LEU A 213 20.12 -37.58 -5.20
C LEU A 213 19.37 -38.21 -4.03
N GLU A 214 20.09 -39.04 -3.27
CA GLU A 214 19.64 -39.63 -2.03
C GLU A 214 19.32 -38.56 -0.97
N ILE A 215 18.26 -38.84 -0.23
CA ILE A 215 17.64 -37.98 0.77
C ILE A 215 18.48 -38.02 2.06
N GLY A 216 19.28 -36.98 2.28
CA GLY A 216 19.94 -36.70 3.56
C GLY A 216 19.03 -35.91 4.50
N GLY A 217 18.31 -36.60 5.39
CA GLY A 217 17.31 -36.06 6.32
C GLY A 217 17.83 -35.28 7.55
N ALA A 218 18.78 -34.35 7.40
CA ALA A 218 19.34 -33.61 8.53
C ALA A 218 19.16 -32.07 8.50
N VAL A 219 18.87 -31.45 7.35
CA VAL A 219 18.89 -29.98 7.21
C VAL A 219 17.55 -29.29 7.54
N VAL A 220 16.46 -30.06 7.71
CA VAL A 220 15.12 -29.49 7.96
C VAL A 220 14.92 -29.04 9.42
N ARG A 221 15.73 -29.51 10.38
CA ARG A 221 15.51 -29.22 11.81
C ARG A 221 16.03 -27.85 12.27
N GLU A 222 17.03 -27.25 11.63
CA GLU A 222 17.57 -25.95 12.08
C GLU A 222 16.69 -24.76 11.69
N ARG A 223 16.11 -24.75 10.48
CA ARG A 223 15.21 -23.66 10.04
C ARG A 223 13.94 -23.54 10.91
N SER A 224 13.53 -24.63 11.55
CA SER A 224 12.37 -24.63 12.45
C SER A 224 12.64 -23.86 13.76
N LYS A 225 13.88 -23.87 14.27
CA LYS A 225 14.21 -23.17 15.53
C LYS A 225 14.26 -21.65 15.34
N GLU A 226 14.88 -21.19 14.26
CA GLU A 226 14.99 -19.76 13.94
C GLU A 226 13.62 -19.13 13.66
N GLN A 227 12.73 -19.84 12.94
CA GLN A 227 11.35 -19.37 12.73
C GLN A 227 10.55 -19.34 14.04
N GLN A 228 10.74 -20.32 14.93
CA GLN A 228 10.06 -20.36 16.21
C GLN A 228 10.54 -19.24 17.15
N GLU A 229 11.83 -18.92 17.15
CA GLU A 229 12.41 -17.81 17.91
C GLU A 229 11.96 -16.45 17.37
N ALA A 230 11.90 -16.27 16.04
CA ALA A 230 11.37 -15.06 15.42
C ALA A 230 9.88 -14.84 15.75
N ALA A 231 9.07 -15.90 15.75
CA ALA A 231 7.67 -15.84 16.15
C ALA A 231 7.51 -15.49 17.64
N GLN A 232 8.32 -16.08 18.53
CA GLN A 232 8.31 -15.76 19.96
C GLN A 232 8.73 -14.30 20.23
N ASN A 233 9.75 -13.80 19.53
CA ASN A 233 10.19 -12.41 19.67
C ASN A 233 9.12 -11.42 19.18
N ARG A 234 8.39 -11.76 18.10
CA ARG A 234 7.25 -10.95 17.63
C ARG A 234 6.12 -10.91 18.67
N ALA A 235 5.75 -12.06 19.25
CA ALA A 235 4.71 -12.14 20.28
C ALA A 235 5.07 -11.37 21.56
N LYS A 236 6.33 -11.43 22.01
CA LYS A 236 6.82 -10.64 23.15
C LYS A 236 6.72 -9.13 22.90
N ARG A 237 7.00 -8.70 21.66
CA ARG A 237 6.98 -7.29 21.27
C ARG A 237 5.56 -6.71 21.23
N VAL A 238 4.57 -7.49 20.79
CA VAL A 238 3.15 -7.10 20.84
C VAL A 238 2.67 -6.93 22.29
N ARG A 239 2.99 -7.88 23.18
CA ARG A 239 2.62 -7.76 24.60
C ARG A 239 3.21 -6.54 25.30
N MET A 240 4.44 -6.15 24.94
CA MET A 240 5.05 -4.92 25.48
C MET A 240 4.31 -3.66 25.05
N ILE A 241 3.75 -3.64 23.84
CA ILE A 241 2.98 -2.50 23.34
C ILE A 241 1.64 -2.41 24.08
N ASP A 242 0.94 -3.54 24.28
CA ASP A 242 -0.33 -3.54 25.02
C ASP A 242 -0.16 -3.07 26.48
N VAL A 243 0.92 -3.50 27.15
CA VAL A 243 1.25 -3.03 28.51
C VAL A 243 1.59 -1.54 28.54
N ALA A 244 2.32 -1.04 27.55
CA ALA A 244 2.64 0.40 27.46
C ALA A 244 1.39 1.25 27.21
N VAL A 245 0.46 0.76 26.38
CA VAL A 245 -0.82 1.43 26.12
C VAL A 245 -1.70 1.45 27.37
N GLN A 246 -1.81 0.34 28.10
CA GLN A 246 -2.55 0.28 29.37
C GLN A 246 -1.97 1.24 30.41
N ALA A 247 -0.64 1.29 30.55
CA ALA A 247 0.02 2.20 31.48
C ALA A 247 -0.25 3.68 31.16
N THR A 248 -0.39 4.04 29.88
CA THR A 248 -0.73 5.42 29.49
C THR A 248 -2.18 5.78 29.76
N VAL A 249 -3.12 4.84 29.68
CA VAL A 249 -4.55 5.10 29.96
C VAL A 249 -4.75 5.38 31.45
N GLU A 250 -4.09 4.63 32.34
CA GLU A 250 -4.23 4.82 33.79
C GLU A 250 -3.65 6.16 34.29
N THR A 251 -2.64 6.72 33.61
CA THR A 251 -2.09 8.04 33.99
C THR A 251 -2.98 9.23 33.61
N VAL A 252 -3.95 9.05 32.71
CA VAL A 252 -4.84 10.15 32.28
C VAL A 252 -6.00 10.34 33.27
N ASP A 253 -6.45 9.28 33.94
CA ASP A 253 -7.60 9.32 34.87
C ASP A 253 -7.28 9.88 36.27
N VAL A 254 -6.02 10.18 36.59
CA VAL A 254 -5.62 10.68 37.94
C VAL A 254 -5.54 12.22 38.00
N ASN A 255 -5.78 12.94 36.90
CA ASN A 255 -5.63 14.41 36.82
C ASN A 255 -6.93 15.16 36.49
N VAL A 256 -8.10 14.59 36.79
CA VAL A 256 -9.40 15.29 36.73
C VAL A 256 -9.93 15.55 38.14
#